data_AF-A0A353VSX9-F1
#
_entry.id   AF-A0A353VSX9-F1
#
_cell.length_a   1.000
_cell.length_b   1.000
_cell.length_c   1.000
_cell.angle_alpha   90.00
_cell.angle_beta   90.00
_cell.angle_gamma   90.00
#
_symmetry.space_group_name_H-M   'P 1'
#
loop_
_entity.id
_entity.type
_entity.pdbx_description
1 polymer ?
#
loop_
_entity_poly.entity_id
_entity_poly.type
_entity_poly.pdbx_seq_one_letter_code
_entity_poly.pdbx_strand_id
1 'polypeptide(L)'
;MLPDYIFDLIDGIAERHSKGDFSSTTEDERKVLGQIDVAIDSGDIELYPMKALLASSNDWNTGLITRMGLFKIILKEGIENGSLAPENEYAWEWLGAAATNNNPEEFMDDMTLYYSILSDAAESGVTVALDIMDRIWEPENIIEED
;
A
#
# COMPACT_ATOMS: atom_id res chain seq x y z
N MET A 1 -15.43 5.84 4.06
CA MET A 1 -15.17 5.99 2.62
C MET A 1 -14.76 7.43 2.34
N LEU A 2 -13.65 7.63 1.60
CA LEU A 2 -13.17 8.97 1.24
C LEU A 2 -14.15 9.67 0.27
N PRO A 3 -14.34 10.99 0.39
CA PRO A 3 -15.13 11.75 -0.60
C PRO A 3 -14.46 11.76 -1.99
N ASP A 4 -15.25 11.75 -3.06
CA ASP A 4 -14.77 11.76 -4.46
C ASP A 4 -13.74 12.86 -4.75
N TYR A 5 -13.93 14.05 -4.18
CA TYR A 5 -13.02 15.19 -4.40
C TYR A 5 -11.59 14.93 -3.88
N ILE A 6 -11.39 13.95 -2.99
CA ILE A 6 -10.06 13.54 -2.54
C ILE A 6 -9.34 12.76 -3.64
N PHE A 7 -10.04 11.94 -4.40
CA PHE A 7 -9.46 11.24 -5.54
C PHE A 7 -9.10 12.20 -6.67
N ASP A 8 -9.98 13.16 -6.99
CA ASP A 8 -9.67 14.25 -7.93
C ASP A 8 -8.41 15.03 -7.50
N LEU A 9 -8.22 15.20 -6.19
CA LEU A 9 -7.06 15.90 -5.64
C LEU A 9 -5.78 15.07 -5.76
N ILE A 10 -5.85 13.76 -5.52
CA ILE A 10 -4.74 12.83 -5.71
C ILE A 10 -4.30 12.82 -7.19
N ASP A 11 -5.25 12.71 -8.12
CA ASP A 11 -4.97 12.75 -9.55
C ASP A 11 -4.32 14.07 -9.96
N GLY A 12 -4.80 15.20 -9.44
CA GLY A 12 -4.21 16.51 -9.67
C GLY A 12 -2.80 16.66 -9.11
N ILE A 13 -2.50 16.05 -7.95
CA ILE A 13 -1.14 16.00 -7.38
C ILE A 13 -0.24 15.15 -8.27
N ALA A 14 -0.67 13.94 -8.62
CA ALA A 14 0.08 13.04 -9.50
C ALA A 14 0.38 13.71 -10.85
N GLU A 15 -0.58 14.39 -11.47
CA GLU A 15 -0.36 15.11 -12.72
C GLU A 15 0.72 16.18 -12.59
N ARG A 16 0.76 16.92 -11.48
CA ARG A 16 1.80 17.93 -11.21
C ARG A 16 3.17 17.31 -10.95
N HIS A 17 3.22 16.21 -10.20
CA HIS A 17 4.47 15.48 -9.95
C HIS A 17 5.05 14.90 -11.24
N SER A 18 4.21 14.42 -12.16
CA SER A 18 4.64 13.96 -13.49
C SER A 18 5.37 15.04 -14.31
N LYS A 19 5.09 16.32 -14.01
CA LYS A 19 5.71 17.50 -14.63
C LYS A 19 6.90 18.04 -13.81
N GLY A 20 7.26 17.38 -12.71
CA GLY A 20 8.35 17.79 -11.81
C GLY A 20 7.98 18.89 -10.82
N ASP A 21 6.69 19.19 -10.66
CA ASP A 21 6.21 20.18 -9.69
C ASP A 21 5.75 19.50 -8.39
N PHE A 22 6.69 19.36 -7.45
CA PHE A 22 6.47 18.79 -6.11
C PHE A 22 6.23 19.85 -5.04
N SER A 23 6.52 21.11 -5.36
CA SER A 23 6.52 22.18 -4.35
C SER A 23 5.14 22.82 -4.22
N SER A 24 4.37 22.89 -5.31
CA SER A 24 3.04 23.49 -5.29
C SER A 24 1.98 22.58 -4.67
N THR A 25 2.25 21.27 -4.62
CA THR A 25 1.35 20.21 -4.14
C THR A 25 1.40 19.98 -2.64
N THR A 26 2.41 20.49 -1.94
CA THR A 26 2.67 20.16 -0.54
C THR A 26 1.46 20.35 0.39
N GLU A 27 0.66 21.41 0.18
CA GLU A 27 -0.52 21.63 1.01
C GLU A 27 -1.69 20.69 0.65
N ASP A 28 -1.84 20.38 -0.63
CA ASP A 28 -2.84 19.41 -1.10
C ASP A 28 -2.50 18.00 -0.62
N GLU A 29 -1.22 17.60 -0.65
CA GLU A 29 -0.74 16.32 -0.10
C GLU A 29 -1.08 16.18 1.39
N ARG A 30 -0.80 17.22 2.19
CA ARG A 30 -1.17 17.25 3.62
C ARG A 30 -2.65 17.13 3.82
N LYS A 31 -3.45 17.80 2.99
CA LYS A 31 -4.92 17.73 3.06
C LYS A 31 -5.41 16.32 2.78
N VAL A 32 -4.89 15.66 1.73
CA VAL A 32 -5.23 14.27 1.41
C VAL A 32 -4.87 13.35 2.58
N LEU A 33 -3.63 13.40 3.06
CA LEU A 33 -3.18 12.56 4.17
C LEU A 33 -4.01 12.77 5.45
N GLY A 34 -4.35 14.03 5.78
CA GLY A 34 -5.20 14.33 6.93
C GLY A 34 -6.65 13.82 6.78
N GLN A 35 -7.17 13.73 5.56
CA GLN A 35 -8.50 13.14 5.31
C GLN A 35 -8.46 11.61 5.41
N ILE A 36 -7.37 10.99 4.94
CA ILE A 36 -7.11 9.55 5.15
C ILE A 36 -7.04 9.23 6.64
N ASP A 37 -6.32 10.03 7.42
CA ASP A 37 -6.23 9.85 8.88
C ASP A 37 -7.62 9.91 9.54
N VAL A 38 -8.43 10.92 9.23
CA VAL A 38 -9.81 11.05 9.76
C VAL A 38 -10.70 9.85 9.39
N ALA A 39 -10.55 9.33 8.17
CA ALA A 39 -11.31 8.19 7.71
C ALA A 39 -10.89 6.89 8.42
N ILE A 40 -9.58 6.66 8.59
CA ILE A 40 -9.05 5.54 9.37
C ILE A 40 -9.54 5.61 10.82
N ASP A 41 -9.47 6.79 11.45
CA ASP A 41 -9.96 7.02 12.81
C ASP A 41 -11.48 6.76 12.94
N SER A 42 -12.21 6.85 11.83
CA SER A 42 -13.65 6.57 11.75
C SER A 42 -13.96 5.09 11.44
N GLY A 43 -12.93 4.25 11.27
CA GLY A 43 -13.04 2.81 11.04
C GLY A 43 -12.77 2.35 9.60
N ASP A 44 -12.39 3.23 8.68
CA ASP A 44 -12.03 2.87 7.31
C ASP A 44 -10.61 2.27 7.23
N ILE A 45 -10.40 1.12 7.86
CA ILE A 45 -9.09 0.46 7.96
C ILE A 45 -8.49 0.06 6.60
N GLU A 46 -9.30 -0.08 5.55
CA GLU A 46 -8.82 -0.42 4.20
C GLU A 46 -7.89 0.66 3.61
N LEU A 47 -7.86 1.87 4.19
CA LEU A 47 -7.03 2.98 3.73
C LEU A 47 -5.57 2.90 4.19
N TYR A 48 -5.20 1.96 5.07
CA TYR A 48 -3.82 1.87 5.57
C TYR A 48 -2.78 1.67 4.46
N PRO A 49 -2.95 0.76 3.47
CA PRO A 49 -1.98 0.63 2.36
C PRO A 49 -1.87 1.90 1.50
N MET A 50 -3.00 2.59 1.25
CA MET A 50 -3.02 3.88 0.55
C MET A 50 -2.22 4.94 1.33
N LYS A 51 -2.47 5.05 2.64
CA LYS A 51 -1.71 5.95 3.53
C LYS A 51 -0.22 5.64 3.50
N ALA A 52 0.14 4.35 3.60
CA ALA A 52 1.52 3.90 3.58
C ALA A 52 2.22 4.33 2.30
N LEU A 53 1.61 4.08 1.13
CA LEU A 53 2.16 4.45 -0.17
C LEU A 53 2.32 5.96 -0.34
N LEU A 54 1.25 6.73 -0.09
CA LEU A 54 1.25 8.18 -0.31
C LEU A 54 2.18 8.92 0.67
N ALA A 55 2.16 8.57 1.95
CA ALA A 55 3.00 9.23 2.96
C ALA A 55 4.50 8.92 2.78
N SER A 56 4.84 7.76 2.22
CA SER A 56 6.23 7.33 2.04
C SER A 56 6.82 7.70 0.67
N SER A 57 5.98 8.08 -0.30
CA SER A 57 6.38 8.55 -1.62
C SER A 57 6.60 10.06 -1.63
N ASN A 58 7.58 10.53 -2.41
CA ASN A 58 7.69 11.96 -2.76
C ASN A 58 6.99 12.25 -4.09
N ASP A 59 6.86 11.24 -4.94
CA ASP A 59 6.26 11.32 -6.25
C ASP A 59 5.04 10.40 -6.32
N TRP A 60 3.84 10.97 -6.18
CA TRP A 60 2.58 10.23 -6.25
C TRP A 60 2.21 9.79 -7.67
N ASN A 61 2.89 10.30 -8.71
CA ASN A 61 2.72 9.79 -10.08
C ASN A 61 3.41 8.43 -10.28
N THR A 62 4.55 8.22 -9.62
CA THR A 62 5.27 6.94 -9.72
C THR A 62 4.97 6.02 -8.55
N GLY A 63 4.56 6.54 -7.39
CA GLY A 63 4.39 5.74 -6.18
C GLY A 63 5.71 5.11 -5.70
N LEU A 64 6.86 5.67 -6.08
CA LEU A 64 8.16 5.17 -5.63
C LEU A 64 8.35 5.51 -4.14
N ILE A 65 8.54 4.48 -3.33
CA ILE A 65 8.70 4.58 -1.88
C ILE A 65 10.12 5.06 -1.59
N THR A 66 10.23 6.32 -1.18
CA THR A 66 11.51 6.94 -0.79
C THR A 66 11.79 6.83 0.72
N ARG A 67 10.77 6.46 1.50
CA ARG A 67 10.79 6.37 2.95
C ARG A 67 10.29 4.99 3.41
N MET A 68 11.00 3.93 3.04
CA MET A 68 10.58 2.55 3.30
C MET A 68 10.32 2.26 4.79
N GLY A 69 11.11 2.84 5.70
CA GLY A 69 10.84 2.71 7.14
C GLY A 69 9.47 3.25 7.57
N LEU A 70 9.01 4.36 6.97
CA LEU A 70 7.67 4.90 7.23
C LEU A 70 6.58 4.02 6.62
N PHE A 71 6.81 3.51 5.40
CA PHE A 71 5.90 2.58 4.75
C PHE A 71 5.65 1.33 5.62
N LYS A 72 6.72 0.68 6.10
CA LYS A 72 6.66 -0.48 6.99
C LYS A 72 5.86 -0.22 8.25
N ILE A 73 6.08 0.93 8.90
CA ILE A 73 5.38 1.30 10.13
C ILE A 73 3.87 1.40 9.89
N ILE A 74 3.46 2.13 8.85
CA ILE A 74 2.03 2.35 8.56
C ILE A 74 1.37 1.04 8.07
N LEU A 75 2.04 0.28 7.21
CA LEU A 75 1.52 -0.99 6.71
C LEU A 75 1.33 -2.00 7.85
N LYS A 76 2.31 -2.11 8.75
CA LYS A 76 2.21 -2.99 9.92
C LYS A 76 1.06 -2.59 10.83
N GLU A 77 0.88 -1.30 11.10
CA GLU A 77 -0.27 -0.80 11.86
C GLU A 77 -1.59 -1.20 11.19
N GLY A 78 -1.68 -1.09 9.86
CA GLY A 78 -2.84 -1.56 9.10
C GLY A 78 -3.11 -3.05 9.25
N ILE A 79 -2.06 -3.88 9.11
CA ILE A 79 -2.13 -5.32 9.31
C ILE A 79 -2.66 -5.67 10.70
N GLU A 80 -2.14 -5.01 11.75
CA GLU A 80 -2.60 -5.21 13.13
C GLU A 80 -4.07 -4.82 13.34
N ASN A 81 -4.61 -3.91 12.52
CA ASN A 81 -6.02 -3.52 12.49
C ASN A 81 -6.87 -4.32 11.50
N GLY A 82 -6.30 -5.31 10.80
CA GLY A 82 -7.02 -6.15 9.84
C GLY A 82 -7.20 -5.53 8.45
N SER A 83 -6.41 -4.53 8.07
CA SER A 83 -6.55 -3.87 6.77
C SER A 83 -6.36 -4.82 5.59
N LEU A 84 -5.55 -5.86 5.74
CA LEU A 84 -5.29 -6.89 4.73
C LEU A 84 -6.12 -8.17 4.95
N ALA A 85 -7.34 -8.06 5.47
CA ALA A 85 -8.30 -9.15 5.37
C ALA A 85 -8.62 -9.44 3.88
N PRO A 86 -8.89 -10.69 3.47
CA PRO A 86 -9.10 -11.03 2.06
C PRO A 86 -10.25 -10.26 1.39
N GLU A 87 -11.27 -9.89 2.15
CA GLU A 87 -12.44 -9.14 1.69
C GLU A 87 -12.20 -7.64 1.45
N ASN A 88 -11.06 -7.11 1.92
CA ASN A 88 -10.73 -5.69 1.81
C ASN A 88 -10.08 -5.38 0.46
N GLU A 89 -10.87 -5.51 -0.62
CA GLU A 89 -10.42 -5.36 -2.00
C GLU A 89 -9.62 -4.06 -2.21
N TYR A 90 -10.07 -2.96 -1.60
CA TYR A 90 -9.42 -1.66 -1.76
C TYR A 90 -8.02 -1.62 -1.16
N ALA A 91 -7.84 -2.26 0.00
CA ALA A 91 -6.52 -2.36 0.64
C ALA A 91 -5.53 -3.12 -0.24
N TRP A 92 -5.98 -4.22 -0.86
CA TRP A 92 -5.18 -5.03 -1.77
C TRP A 92 -4.83 -4.29 -3.05
N GLU A 93 -5.76 -3.53 -3.65
CA GLU A 93 -5.49 -2.69 -4.82
C GLU A 93 -4.33 -1.71 -4.55
N TRP A 94 -4.34 -1.03 -3.40
CA TRP A 94 -3.29 -0.10 -3.03
C TRP A 94 -1.96 -0.77 -2.70
N LEU A 95 -1.98 -1.96 -2.09
CA LEU A 95 -0.76 -2.74 -1.88
C LEU A 95 -0.17 -3.22 -3.22
N GLY A 96 -1.02 -3.63 -4.17
CA GLY A 96 -0.62 -3.98 -5.53
C GLY A 96 -0.04 -2.78 -6.30
N ALA A 97 -0.64 -1.60 -6.16
CA ALA A 97 -0.11 -0.35 -6.71
C ALA A 97 1.29 -0.05 -6.14
N ALA A 98 1.47 -0.20 -4.82
CA ALA A 98 2.80 -0.08 -4.21
C ALA A 98 3.78 -1.10 -4.79
N ALA A 99 3.38 -2.37 -4.91
CA ALA A 99 4.22 -3.44 -5.44
C ALA A 99 4.61 -3.24 -6.92
N THR A 100 3.88 -2.41 -7.69
CA THR A 100 4.13 -2.22 -9.13
C THR A 100 5.49 -1.55 -9.37
N ASN A 101 5.84 -0.54 -8.58
CA ASN A 101 7.05 0.26 -8.77
C ASN A 101 8.11 0.07 -7.67
N ASN A 102 7.87 -0.85 -6.74
CA ASN A 102 8.75 -1.10 -5.59
C ASN A 102 9.03 -2.60 -5.43
N ASN A 103 10.09 -2.94 -4.69
CA ASN A 103 10.36 -4.33 -4.32
C ASN A 103 9.44 -4.75 -3.15
N PRO A 104 8.47 -5.66 -3.37
CA PRO A 104 7.54 -6.05 -2.32
C PRO A 104 8.19 -6.86 -1.19
N GLU A 105 9.36 -7.48 -1.41
CA GLU A 105 10.14 -8.14 -0.36
C GLU A 105 10.54 -7.15 0.75
N GLU A 106 10.70 -5.86 0.41
CA GLU A 106 11.04 -4.82 1.36
C GLU A 106 9.84 -4.28 2.15
N PHE A 107 8.61 -4.73 1.91
CA PHE A 107 7.42 -4.15 2.55
C PHE A 107 7.26 -4.51 4.03
N MET A 108 7.88 -5.62 4.46
CA MET A 108 7.81 -6.12 5.84
C MET A 108 9.16 -6.71 6.23
N ASP A 109 9.56 -6.54 7.50
CA ASP A 109 10.76 -7.22 8.04
C ASP A 109 10.43 -8.62 8.58
N ASP A 110 9.20 -8.81 9.07
CA ASP A 110 8.71 -10.11 9.55
C ASP A 110 8.15 -10.92 8.36
N MET A 111 9.06 -11.64 7.70
CA MET A 111 8.73 -12.41 6.50
C MET A 111 7.81 -13.61 6.78
N THR A 112 7.82 -14.16 8.00
CA THR A 112 6.91 -15.23 8.40
C THR A 112 5.48 -14.72 8.51
N LEU A 113 5.28 -13.59 9.19
CA LEU A 113 3.98 -12.93 9.24
C LEU A 113 3.51 -12.54 7.83
N TYR A 114 4.41 -11.97 7.02
CA TYR A 114 4.05 -11.50 5.69
C TYR A 114 3.64 -12.63 4.76
N TYR A 115 4.38 -13.76 4.78
CA TYR A 115 4.00 -14.97 4.06
C TYR A 115 2.62 -15.47 4.48
N SER A 116 2.35 -15.56 5.79
CA SER A 116 1.04 -16.01 6.30
C SER A 116 -0.11 -15.16 5.75
N ILE A 117 0.02 -13.82 5.79
CA ILE A 117 -1.02 -12.91 5.32
C ILE A 117 -1.25 -13.06 3.82
N LEU A 118 -0.17 -13.12 3.03
CA LEU A 118 -0.27 -13.26 1.58
C LEU A 118 -0.84 -14.62 1.18
N SER A 119 -0.41 -15.70 1.84
CA SER A 119 -0.90 -17.05 1.60
C SER A 119 -2.39 -17.17 1.92
N ASP A 120 -2.83 -16.72 3.09
CA ASP A 120 -4.23 -16.79 3.52
C ASP A 120 -5.15 -16.01 2.54
N ALA A 121 -4.70 -14.85 2.08
CA ALA A 121 -5.41 -14.04 1.10
C ALA A 121 -5.41 -14.68 -0.29
N ALA A 122 -4.29 -15.24 -0.74
CA ALA A 122 -4.19 -15.94 -2.01
C ALA A 122 -5.11 -17.18 -2.05
N GLU A 123 -5.14 -17.98 -0.98
CA GLU A 123 -6.06 -19.12 -0.81
C GLU A 123 -7.54 -18.70 -0.84
N SER A 124 -7.82 -17.48 -0.38
CA SER A 124 -9.15 -16.86 -0.42
C SER A 124 -9.48 -16.23 -1.79
N GLY A 125 -8.56 -16.28 -2.76
CA GLY A 125 -8.76 -15.82 -4.13
C GLY A 125 -8.26 -14.41 -4.44
N VAL A 126 -7.52 -13.77 -3.52
CA VAL A 126 -6.91 -12.45 -3.76
C VAL A 126 -5.71 -12.59 -4.68
N THR A 127 -5.91 -12.32 -5.97
CA THR A 127 -4.87 -12.50 -7.00
C THR A 127 -3.64 -11.61 -6.75
N VAL A 128 -3.85 -10.39 -6.25
CA VAL A 128 -2.74 -9.47 -5.91
C VAL A 128 -1.82 -10.06 -4.84
N ALA A 129 -2.39 -10.78 -3.86
CA ALA A 129 -1.61 -11.42 -2.81
C ALA A 129 -0.75 -12.55 -3.38
N LEU A 130 -1.31 -13.36 -4.29
CA LEU A 130 -0.58 -14.39 -5.03
C LEU A 130 0.55 -13.79 -5.88
N ASP A 131 0.25 -12.75 -6.66
CA ASP A 131 1.25 -12.08 -7.51
C ASP A 131 2.41 -11.51 -6.69
N ILE A 132 2.12 -10.92 -5.52
CA ILE A 132 3.15 -10.43 -4.59
C ILE A 132 3.95 -11.61 -4.01
N MET A 133 3.26 -12.67 -3.58
CA MET A 133 3.89 -13.86 -3.01
C MET A 133 4.85 -14.52 -4.00
N ASP A 134 4.42 -14.73 -5.24
CA ASP A 134 5.22 -15.35 -6.31
C ASP A 134 6.47 -14.52 -6.66
N ARG A 135 6.40 -13.20 -6.49
CA ARG A 135 7.55 -12.30 -6.70
C ARG A 135 8.57 -12.34 -5.57
N ILE A 136 8.15 -12.67 -4.35
CA ILE A 136 9.03 -12.73 -3.18
C ILE A 136 9.60 -14.15 -3.03
N TRP A 137 8.73 -15.16 -3.14
CA TRP A 137 9.05 -16.57 -3.02
C TRP A 137 8.70 -17.25 -4.33
N GLU A 138 9.60 -17.15 -5.32
CA GLU A 138 9.41 -17.83 -6.60
C GLU A 138 9.05 -19.31 -6.37
N PRO A 139 8.06 -19.87 -7.11
CA PRO A 139 7.56 -21.24 -6.91
C PRO A 139 8.65 -22.34 -6.94
N GLU A 140 9.81 -22.07 -7.55
CA GLU A 140 10.94 -22.99 -7.64
C GLU A 140 11.80 -23.09 -6.34
N ASN A 141 11.51 -22.28 -5.31
CA ASN A 141 12.23 -22.28 -4.03
C ASN A 141 11.47 -22.91 -2.85
N ILE A 142 10.28 -23.47 -3.08
CA ILE A 142 9.61 -24.33 -2.08
C ILE A 142 10.30 -25.71 -2.16
N ILE A 143 11.41 -25.84 -1.45
CA ILE A 143 12.03 -27.15 -1.22
C ILE A 143 11.00 -27.97 -0.44
N GLU A 144 10.43 -29.00 -1.07
CA GLU A 144 9.74 -30.09 -0.37
C GLU A 144 10.72 -30.63 0.69
N GLU A 145 10.48 -30.34 1.97
CA GLU A 145 11.07 -31.14 3.02
C GLU A 145 10.37 -32.51 3.01
N ASP A 146 11.09 -33.52 2.52
CA ASP A 146 10.78 -34.97 2.60
C ASP A 146 10.38 -35.42 4.03
#